data_AF-A0A2V9NXN4-F1
#
_entry.id   AF-A0A2V9NXN4-F1
#
_cell.length_a   1.000
_cell.length_b   1.000
_cell.length_c   1.000
_cell.angle_alpha   90.00
_cell.angle_beta   90.00
_cell.angle_gamma   90.00
#
_symmetry.space_group_name_H-M   'P 1'
#
loop_
_entity.id
_entity.type
_entity.pdbx_description
1 polymer ?
#
loop_
_entity_poly.entity_id
_entity_poly.type
_entity_poly.pdbx_seq_one_letter_code
_entity_poly.pdbx_strand_id
1 'polypeptide(L)' 'MNAAIPERRPATEEISGLIERVTFHNDESGFCVLRVKARGQREETTVVGSLPSVTAGEWLSEEGWWIRDKEHGLQFKAT' A
#
# COMPACT_ATOMS: atom_id res chain seq x y z
N MET A 1 -0.36 -1.28 -39.05
CA MET A 1 -0.84 -0.49 -37.88
C MET A 1 -0.51 -1.35 -36.67
N ASN A 2 0.59 -1.03 -35.96
CA ASN A 2 1.15 -1.91 -34.93
C ASN A 2 0.19 -1.99 -33.73
N ALA A 3 -0.31 -3.20 -33.46
CA ALA A 3 -0.98 -3.50 -32.21
C ALA A 3 0.05 -3.39 -31.08
N ALA A 4 -0.18 -2.44 -30.17
CA ALA A 4 0.59 -2.34 -28.94
C ALA A 4 0.42 -3.66 -28.16
N ILE A 5 1.50 -4.43 -28.09
CA ILE A 5 1.68 -5.48 -27.09
C ILE A 5 1.38 -4.85 -25.72
N PRO A 6 0.36 -5.29 -24.95
CA PRO A 6 0.26 -4.87 -23.57
C PRO A 6 1.46 -5.51 -22.87
N GLU A 7 2.45 -4.68 -22.54
CA GLU A 7 3.53 -5.06 -21.64
C GLU A 7 2.84 -5.65 -20.40
N ARG A 8 3.01 -6.95 -20.15
CA ARG A 8 2.61 -7.58 -18.89
C ARG A 8 3.48 -7.00 -17.78
N ARG A 9 3.27 -5.73 -17.43
CA ARG A 9 3.65 -5.21 -16.12
C ARG A 9 2.86 -6.07 -15.13
N PRO A 10 3.47 -6.56 -14.03
CA PRO A 10 2.67 -7.16 -12.96
C PRO A 10 1.55 -6.16 -12.65
N ALA A 11 0.30 -6.63 -12.60
CA ALA A 11 -0.84 -5.75 -12.42
C ALA A 11 -0.65 -5.00 -11.10
N THR A 12 -0.27 -3.73 -11.17
CA THR A 12 -0.25 -2.85 -10.02
C THR A 12 -1.69 -2.51 -9.70
N GLU A 13 -2.10 -2.82 -8.47
CA GLU A 13 -3.38 -2.40 -7.91
C GLU A 13 -3.19 -1.05 -7.22
N GLU A 14 -4.28 -0.29 -7.11
CA GLU A 14 -4.30 0.96 -6.35
C GLU A 14 -5.04 0.72 -5.04
N ILE A 15 -4.47 1.19 -3.93
CA ILE A 15 -5.13 1.24 -2.63
C ILE A 15 -5.35 2.68 -2.22
N SER A 16 -6.58 3.00 -1.83
CA SER A 16 -6.91 4.30 -1.24
C SER A 16 -7.75 4.15 0.02
N GLY A 17 -7.41 4.94 1.04
CA GLY A 17 -8.08 4.86 2.34
C GLY A 17 -7.48 5.78 3.38
N LEU A 18 -8.12 5.81 4.55
CA LEU A 18 -7.63 6.59 5.68
C LEU A 18 -6.53 5.82 6.42
N ILE A 19 -5.41 6.47 6.71
CA ILE A 19 -4.40 5.91 7.61
C ILE A 19 -4.96 5.97 9.03
N GLU A 20 -5.38 4.82 9.57
CA GLU A 20 -5.85 4.73 10.94
C GLU A 20 -4.68 4.78 11.91
N ARG A 21 -3.56 4.14 11.57
CA ARG A 21 -2.36 4.11 12.43
C ARG A 21 -1.07 3.88 11.66
N VAL A 22 -0.02 4.63 12.02
CA VAL A 22 1.36 4.30 11.64
C VAL A 22 1.86 3.24 12.64
N THR A 23 2.16 2.03 12.16
CA THR A 23 2.70 0.96 13.01
C THR A 23 4.22 1.02 13.07
N PHE A 24 4.87 1.41 11.96
CA PHE A 24 6.30 1.62 11.89
C PHE A 24 6.59 2.70 10.84
N HIS A 25 7.56 3.55 11.12
CA HIS A 25 8.12 4.50 10.15
C HIS A 25 9.61 4.63 10.46
N ASN A 26 10.43 4.45 9.43
CA ASN A 26 11.86 4.64 9.47
C ASN A 26 12.20 5.86 8.63
N ASP A 27 12.54 6.96 9.29
CA ASP A 27 12.89 8.24 8.65
C ASP A 27 14.16 8.14 7.78
N GLU A 28 15.09 7.23 8.11
CA GLU A 28 16.36 7.09 7.39
C GLU A 28 16.20 6.45 6.00
N SER A 29 15.36 5.42 5.88
CA SER A 29 15.09 4.73 4.61
C SER A 29 13.74 5.14 3.97
N GLY A 30 12.91 5.90 4.69
CA GLY A 30 11.51 6.17 4.35
C GLY A 30 10.56 4.97 4.54
N PHE A 31 11.05 3.80 4.97
CA PHE A 31 10.23 2.60 5.07
C PHE A 31 9.14 2.75 6.13
N CYS A 32 7.88 2.54 5.76
CA CYS A 32 6.75 2.65 6.66
C CYS A 32 5.79 1.47 6.54
N VAL A 33 5.20 1.10 7.69
CA VAL A 33 4.14 0.11 7.83
C VAL A 33 2.94 0.80 8.44
N LEU A 34 1.86 0.85 7.68
CA LEU A 34 0.66 1.62 7.96
C LEU A 34 -0.53 0.68 8.09
N ARG A 35 -1.47 1.05 8.94
CA ARG A 35 -2.79 0.44 9.02
C ARG A 35 -3.76 1.38 8.34
N VAL A 36 -4.28 0.96 7.21
CA VAL A 36 -5.12 1.78 6.33
C VAL A 36 -6.48 1.15 6.24
N LYS A 37 -7.51 1.95 6.52
CA LYS A 37 -8.90 1.57 6.28
C LYS A 37 -9.23 1.82 4.82
N ALA A 38 -8.93 0.83 3.99
CA ALA A 38 -9.21 0.89 2.56
C ALA A 38 -10.71 1.03 2.30
N ARG A 39 -11.07 1.85 1.31
CA ARG A 39 -12.48 2.10 0.97
C ARG A 39 -13.16 0.79 0.53
N GLY A 40 -14.19 0.37 1.27
CA GLY A 40 -14.91 -0.88 1.00
C GLY A 40 -14.43 -2.08 1.84
N GLN A 41 -13.36 -1.94 2.61
CA GLN A 41 -12.94 -2.94 3.58
C GLN A 41 -13.44 -2.59 4.98
N ARG A 42 -13.88 -3.62 5.73
CA ARG A 42 -14.32 -3.45 7.13
C ARG A 42 -13.14 -3.39 8.10
N GLU A 43 -12.08 -4.11 7.77
CA GLU A 43 -10.87 -4.23 8.59
C GLU A 43 -9.77 -3.34 8.03
N GLU A 44 -8.86 -2.91 8.90
CA GLU A 44 -7.68 -2.17 8.46
C GLU A 44 -6.73 -3.13 7.74
N THR A 45 -6.25 -2.70 6.59
CA THR A 45 -5.23 -3.38 5.81
C THR A 45 -3.85 -2.88 6.21
N THR A 46 -2.87 -3.78 6.26
CA THR A 46 -1.47 -3.38 6.40
C THR A 46 -0.93 -2.93 5.04
N VAL A 47 -0.49 -1.68 4.96
CA VAL A 47 0.18 -1.09 3.79
C VAL A 47 1.64 -0.89 4.13
N VAL A 48 2.53 -1.37 3.26
CA VAL A 48 3.98 -1.27 3.39
C VAL A 48 4.51 -0.49 2.20
N GLY A 49 5.26 0.58 2.45
CA GLY A 49 5.79 1.44 1.40
C GLY A 49 7.02 2.22 1.86
N SER A 50 7.53 3.09 1.00
CA SER A 50 8.56 4.06 1.37
C SER A 50 8.00 5.46 1.21
N LEU A 51 7.69 6.12 2.32
CA LEU A 51 7.18 7.49 2.35
C LEU A 51 8.08 8.35 3.24
N PRO A 52 8.48 9.56 2.78
CA PRO A 52 9.34 10.44 3.56
C PRO A 52 8.64 10.92 4.85
N SER A 53 7.33 11.11 4.82
CA SER A 53 6.54 11.45 6.00
C SER A 53 5.13 10.90 5.87
N VAL A 54 4.55 10.46 6.99
CA VAL A 54 3.22 9.85 7.04
C VAL A 54 2.56 10.07 8.39
N THR A 55 1.31 10.51 8.40
CA THR A 55 0.55 10.77 9.63
C THR A 55 -0.74 9.98 9.69
N ALA A 56 -1.11 9.53 10.89
CA ALA A 56 -2.44 8.97 11.12
C ALA A 56 -3.52 10.04 10.95
N GLY A 57 -4.63 9.69 10.32
CA GLY A 57 -5.71 10.60 9.96
C GLY A 57 -5.59 11.18 8.55
N GLU A 58 -4.48 10.97 7.84
CA GLU A 58 -4.34 11.37 6.45
C GLU A 58 -4.96 10.34 5.49
N TRP A 59 -5.37 10.82 4.32
CA TRP A 59 -5.82 9.97 3.24
C TRP A 59 -4.61 9.51 2.41
N LEU A 60 -4.42 8.21 2.29
CA LEU A 60 -3.37 7.59 1.48
C LEU A 60 -3.97 7.11 0.16
N SER A 61 -3.22 7.27 -0.93
CA SER A 61 -3.52 6.66 -2.22
C SER A 61 -2.21 6.21 -2.87
N GLU A 62 -2.00 4.90 -2.96
CA GLU A 62 -0.74 4.32 -3.43
C GLU A 62 -1.01 3.19 -4.41
N GLU A 63 -0.11 3.03 -5.38
CA GLU A 63 -0.13 1.91 -6.32
C GLU A 63 0.89 0.85 -5.89
N GLY A 64 0.60 -0.41 -6.15
CA GLY A 64 1.38 -1.50 -5.59
C GLY A 64 0.79 -2.86 -5.87
N TRP A 65 1.09 -3.84 -5.04
CA TRP A 65 0.53 -5.18 -5.19
C TRP A 65 0.27 -5.84 -3.84
N TRP A 66 -0.72 -6.72 -3.81
CA TRP A 66 -1.05 -7.48 -2.62
C TRP A 66 -0.09 -8.65 -2.43
N ILE A 67 0.43 -8.76 -1.22
CA ILE A 67 1.24 -9.86 -0.74
C ILE A 67 0.50 -10.52 0.41
N ARG A 68 0.32 -11.84 0.34
CA ARG A 68 -0.26 -12.60 1.44
C ARG A 68 0.86 -13.22 2.26
N ASP A 69 1.04 -12.71 3.46
CA ASP A 69 1.92 -13.27 4.45
C ASP A 69 1.21 -14.40 5.23
N LYS A 70 1.95 -15.43 5.63
CA LYS A 70 1.39 -16.57 6.35
C LYS A 70 1.08 -16.27 7.82
N GLU A 71 1.82 -15.34 8.43
CA GLU A 71 1.73 -15.00 9.84
C GLU A 71 0.83 -13.77 10.06
N HIS A 72 0.94 -12.78 9.16
CA HIS A 72 0.25 -11.48 9.29
C HIS A 72 -0.93 -11.30 8.34
N GLY A 73 -1.14 -12.22 7.38
CA GLY A 73 -2.25 -12.16 6.44
C GLY A 73 -1.97 -11.20 5.26
N LEU A 74 -3.02 -10.53 4.79
CA LEU A 74 -2.96 -9.74 3.56
C LEU A 74 -2.31 -8.37 3.81
N GLN A 75 -1.25 -8.09 3.05
CA GLN A 75 -0.50 -6.83 3.09
C GLN A 75 -0.44 -6.23 1.69
N PHE A 76 -0.53 -4.90 1.60
CA PHE A 76 -0.35 -4.18 0.35
C PHE A 76 1.05 -3.60 0.31
N LYS A 77 1.84 -3.93 -0.72
CA LYS A 77 3.16 -3.34 -0.91
C LYS A 77 3.08 -2.25 -1.97
N ALA A 78 3.22 -1.00 -1.53
CA ALA A 78 3.32 0.17 -2.41
C ALA A 78 4.69 0.20 -3.11
N THR A 79 4.74 0.77 -4.32
CA THR A 79 5.95 0.87 -5.16
C THR A 79 6.43 2.28 -5.37
#